data_AF-A0A4Q4CPF1-F1
#
_entry.id   AF-A0A4Q4CPF1-F1
#
_cell.length_a   1.000
_cell.length_b   1.000
_cell.length_c   1.000
_cell.angle_alpha   90.00
_cell.angle_beta   90.00
_cell.angle_gamma   90.00
#
_symmetry.space_group_name_H-M   'P 1'
#
loop_
_entity.id
_entity.type
_entity.pdbx_description
1 polymer ?
#
loop_
_entity_poly.entity_id
_entity_poly.type
_entity_poly.pdbx_seq_one_letter_code
_entity_poly.pdbx_strand_id
1 'polypeptide(L)' 'MRQPRALPRGILWDWDNTLVDGWLAIAAGLNAAFTRFGLPEWTLEEVRGRVR' A
#
# COMPACT_ATOMS: atom_id res chain seq x y z
N MET A 1 15.99 19.65 -35.63
CA MET A 1 15.52 20.59 -34.58
C MET A 1 14.58 19.83 -33.66
N ARG A 2 14.74 19.95 -32.33
CA ARG A 2 13.91 19.21 -31.36
C ARG A 2 12.61 19.99 -31.16
N GLN A 3 11.47 19.38 -31.46
CA GLN A 3 10.15 19.99 -31.25
C GLN A 3 9.96 20.32 -29.76
N PRO A 4 9.38 21.50 -29.41
CA PRO A 4 9.07 21.81 -28.04
C PRO A 4 8.00 20.82 -27.53
N ARG A 5 8.29 20.14 -26.42
CA ARG A 5 7.29 19.27 -25.77
C ARG A 5 6.22 20.15 -25.15
N ALA A 6 4.97 19.87 -25.45
CA ALA A 6 3.85 20.49 -24.75
C ALA A 6 3.96 20.22 -23.24
N LEU A 7 3.64 21.24 -22.43
CA LEU A 7 3.67 21.12 -20.98
C LEU A 7 2.51 20.22 -20.50
N PRO A 8 2.73 19.39 -19.46
CA PRO A 8 1.65 18.65 -18.81
C PRO A 8 0.57 19.61 -18.30
N ARG A 9 -0.71 19.26 -18.51
CA ARG A 9 -1.85 20.08 -18.09
C ARG A 9 -2.34 19.77 -16.68
N GLY A 10 -1.82 18.72 -16.06
CA GLY A 10 -2.19 18.26 -14.73
C GLY A 10 -1.35 17.05 -14.32
N ILE A 11 -1.47 16.68 -13.06
CA ILE A 11 -0.82 15.51 -12.46
C ILE A 11 -1.92 14.64 -11.85
N LEU A 12 -1.87 13.34 -12.14
CA LEU A 12 -2.68 12.34 -11.45
C LEU A 12 -1.79 11.64 -10.43
N TRP A 13 -2.25 11.58 -9.19
CA TRP A 13 -1.59 10.84 -8.13
C TRP A 13 -2.36 9.56 -7.87
N ASP A 14 -1.64 8.45 -7.86
CA ASP A 14 -2.13 7.21 -7.28
C ASP A 14 -2.14 7.34 -5.74
N TRP A 15 -2.89 6.49 -5.05
CA TRP A 15 -3.04 6.57 -3.61
C TRP A 15 -2.04 5.67 -2.89
N ASP A 16 -2.22 4.36 -3.00
CA ASP A 16 -1.44 3.36 -2.27
C ASP A 16 0.01 3.34 -2.75
N ASN A 17 0.95 3.42 -1.82
CA ASN A 17 2.40 3.46 -2.08
C ASN A 17 2.87 4.65 -2.94
N THR A 18 1.98 5.59 -3.29
CA THR A 18 2.32 6.86 -3.94
C THR A 18 2.10 8.03 -2.98
N LEU A 19 0.91 8.15 -2.41
CA LEU A 19 0.58 9.19 -1.43
C LEU A 19 0.52 8.67 0.01
N VAL A 20 0.17 7.40 0.20
CA VAL A 20 -0.06 6.82 1.54
C VAL A 20 0.63 5.46 1.69
N ASP A 21 1.29 5.27 2.84
CA ASP A 21 1.72 3.95 3.34
C ASP A 21 0.53 3.26 4.02
N GLY A 22 -0.06 2.28 3.35
CA GLY A 22 -1.20 1.50 3.84
C GLY A 22 -0.84 0.26 4.67
N TRP A 23 0.44 -0.05 4.87
CA TRP A 23 0.87 -1.34 5.43
C TRP A 23 0.37 -1.59 6.86
N LEU A 24 0.28 -0.53 7.68
CA LEU A 24 -0.28 -0.63 9.04
C LEU A 24 -1.77 -0.96 9.03
N ALA A 25 -2.53 -0.40 8.08
CA ALA A 25 -3.96 -0.69 7.95
C ALA A 25 -4.19 -2.14 7.51
N ILE A 26 -3.37 -2.64 6.57
CA ILE A 26 -3.39 -4.03 6.14
C ILE A 26 -3.09 -4.97 7.32
N ALA A 27 -2.02 -4.69 8.08
CA ALA A 27 -1.66 -5.49 9.25
C ALA A 27 -2.78 -5.52 10.31
N ALA A 28 -3.40 -4.36 10.59
CA ALA A 28 -4.51 -4.26 11.54
C ALA A 28 -5.72 -5.11 11.09
N GLY A 29 -6.10 -5.05 9.81
CA GLY A 29 -7.21 -5.84 9.27
C GLY A 29 -6.95 -7.34 9.31
N LEU A 30 -5.75 -7.77 8.91
CA LEU A 30 -5.34 -9.17 8.96
C LEU A 30 -5.33 -9.71 10.39
N ASN A 31 -4.70 -8.99 11.33
CA ASN A 31 -4.61 -9.44 12.71
C ASN A 31 -5.98 -9.42 13.39
N ALA A 32 -6.86 -8.46 13.10
CA ALA A 32 -8.24 -8.49 13.60
C ALA A 32 -8.98 -9.77 13.17
N ALA A 33 -8.78 -10.21 11.92
CA ALA A 33 -9.33 -11.47 11.45
C ALA A 33 -8.65 -12.67 12.15
N PHE A 34 -7.33 -12.70 12.25
CA PHE A 34 -6.60 -13.79 12.91
C PHE A 34 -7.03 -13.97 14.36
N THR A 35 -7.09 -12.89 15.14
CA THR A 35 -7.59 -12.92 16.52
C THR A 35 -9.00 -13.50 16.58
N ARG A 36 -9.90 -13.09 15.67
CA ARG A 36 -11.29 -13.57 15.64
C ARG A 36 -11.40 -15.08 15.38
N PHE A 37 -10.48 -15.65 14.61
CA PHE A 37 -10.46 -17.06 14.24
C PHE A 37 -9.45 -17.90 15.05
N GLY A 38 -8.83 -17.33 16.07
CA GLY A 38 -7.86 -18.05 16.93
C GLY A 38 -6.56 -18.40 16.22
N LEU A 39 -6.17 -17.63 15.21
CA LEU A 39 -4.93 -17.79 14.46
C LEU A 39 -3.83 -16.88 15.04
N PRO A 40 -2.53 -17.24 14.90
CA PRO A 40 -1.44 -16.36 15.28
C PRO A 40 -1.46 -15.05 14.49
N GLU A 41 -1.27 -13.93 15.19
CA GLU A 41 -1.08 -12.62 14.57
C GLU A 41 0.25 -12.55 13.82
N TRP A 42 0.31 -11.70 12.79
CA TRP A 42 1.54 -11.42 12.06
C TRP A 42 2.12 -10.07 12.47
N THR A 43 3.45 -10.02 12.55
CA THR A 43 4.19 -8.76 12.60
C THR A 43 4.07 -8.01 11.28
N LEU A 44 4.35 -6.70 11.29
CA LEU A 44 4.34 -5.90 10.07
C LEU A 44 5.35 -6.40 9.03
N GLU A 45 6.49 -6.93 9.48
CA GLU A 45 7.50 -7.54 8.62
C GLU A 45 6.95 -8.80 7.93
N GLU A 46 6.27 -9.68 8.67
CA GLU A 46 5.62 -10.86 8.10
C GLU A 46 4.51 -10.48 7.13
N VAL A 47 3.71 -9.44 7.41
CA VAL A 47 2.69 -8.93 6.48
C VAL A 47 3.34 -8.50 5.17
N ARG A 48 4.40 -7.69 5.22
CA ARG A 48 5.14 -7.23 4.03
C ARG A 48 5.80 -8.37 3.25
N GLY A 49 6.24 -9.43 3.94
CA GLY A 49 6.86 -10.60 3.31
C GLY A 49 5.88 -11.59 2.70
N ARG A 50 4.60 -11.60 3.13
CA ARG A 50 3.61 -12.62 2.76
C ARG A 50 2.50 -12.11 1.83
N VAL A 51 2.09 -10.85 1.96
CA VAL A 51 1.04 -10.25 1.12
C VAL A 51 1.63 -9.91 -0.26
N ARG A 52 0.89 -10.17 -1.34
CA ARG A 52 1.26 -9.93 -2.75
C ARG A 52 0.27 -9.03 -3.44
#